data_AF-A0A1G3UBM6-F1
#
_entry.id   AF-A0A1G3UBM6-F1
#
_cell.length_a   1.000
_cell.length_b   1.000
_cell.length_c   1.000
_cell.angle_alpha   90.00
_cell.angle_beta   90.00
_cell.angle_gamma   90.00
#
_symmetry.space_group_name_H-M   'P 1'
#
loop_
_entity.id
_entity.type
_entity.pdbx_description
1 polymer ?
#
loop_
_entity_poly.entity_id
_entity_poly.type
_entity_poly.pdbx_seq_one_letter_code
_entity_poly.pdbx_strand_id
1 'polypeptide(L)'
;MAVIRNNHVFKGHRTLLGTRYVTYGELELPTRYELFNMSKNGFDWGHSGPGARQLAFSMLYQLSNEEIAKDCASLFTTDVVSKFNNRDWIISASDIVKWISQNSKYEELQVVKKIEVKEIEEEVQEPKEDVQDIQDILVLKSQKLKKSKPKTNVVKEICDELKITQKQLSAILEIPEGTVSSWAVKNEIPRLGKKAIEFYIQSQKNQQIIESYKSFVNLLNVP
;
A
#
# COMPACT_ATOMS: atom_id res chain seq x y z
N MET A 1 12.90 -12.53 -2.50
CA MET A 1 12.15 -11.81 -1.44
C MET A 1 11.02 -11.04 -2.09
N ALA A 2 9.77 -11.32 -1.73
CA ALA A 2 8.64 -10.51 -2.18
C ALA A 2 8.65 -9.19 -1.40
N VAL A 3 8.73 -8.06 -2.10
CA VAL A 3 8.65 -6.73 -1.49
C VAL A 3 7.28 -6.62 -0.82
N ILE A 4 7.28 -6.59 0.52
CA ILE A 4 6.05 -6.44 1.32
C ILE A 4 5.52 -5.03 1.04
N ARG A 5 4.50 -4.93 0.20
CA ARG A 5 3.81 -3.67 -0.07
C ARG A 5 2.64 -3.58 0.92
N ASN A 6 2.83 -2.83 1.99
CA ASN A 6 1.83 -2.67 3.08
C ASN A 6 0.46 -2.15 2.60
N ASN A 7 0.40 -1.58 1.39
CA ASN A 7 -0.83 -1.06 0.78
C ASN A 7 -1.60 -2.09 -0.08
N HIS A 8 -1.08 -3.30 -0.24
CA HIS A 8 -1.76 -4.36 -0.97
C HIS A 8 -2.79 -5.07 -0.09
N VAL A 9 -3.79 -5.66 -0.75
CA VAL A 9 -4.87 -6.41 -0.09
C VAL A 9 -4.88 -7.85 -0.60
N PHE A 10 -5.27 -8.76 0.27
CA PHE A 10 -5.62 -10.13 -0.09
C PHE A 10 -7.10 -10.16 -0.46
N LYS A 11 -7.42 -10.86 -1.53
CA LYS A 11 -8.80 -11.06 -1.99
C LYS A 11 -9.04 -12.53 -2.20
N GLY A 12 -10.16 -13.04 -1.70
CA GLY A 12 -10.64 -14.38 -2.01
C GLY A 12 -11.96 -14.31 -2.77
N HIS A 13 -12.11 -15.18 -3.76
CA HIS A 13 -13.35 -15.36 -4.52
C HIS A 13 -13.61 -16.86 -4.72
N ARG A 14 -14.81 -17.33 -4.42
CA ARG A 14 -15.28 -18.65 -4.86
C ARG A 14 -16.11 -18.50 -6.13
N THR A 15 -15.97 -19.36 -7.12
CA THR A 15 -16.88 -19.36 -8.27
C THR A 15 -18.16 -20.13 -7.97
N LEU A 16 -19.15 -20.05 -8.85
CA LEU A 16 -20.37 -20.86 -8.76
C LEU A 16 -20.09 -22.37 -8.86
N LEU A 17 -19.00 -22.76 -9.54
CA LEU A 17 -18.58 -24.15 -9.69
C LEU A 17 -17.70 -24.64 -8.53
N GLY A 18 -17.48 -23.81 -7.50
CA GLY A 18 -16.70 -24.16 -6.32
C GLY A 18 -15.17 -24.05 -6.48
N THR A 19 -14.67 -23.55 -7.62
CA THR A 19 -13.25 -23.16 -7.72
C THR A 19 -12.97 -21.94 -6.85
N ARG A 20 -11.80 -21.92 -6.22
CA ARG A 20 -11.42 -20.93 -5.21
C ARG A 20 -10.17 -20.22 -5.68
N TYR A 21 -10.24 -18.90 -5.77
CA TYR A 21 -9.12 -18.06 -6.18
C TYR A 21 -8.76 -17.12 -5.05
N VAL A 22 -7.46 -16.99 -4.80
CA VAL A 22 -6.93 -16.05 -3.82
C VAL A 22 -5.83 -15.25 -4.49
N THR A 23 -5.89 -13.93 -4.38
CA THR A 23 -4.89 -13.03 -4.94
C THR A 23 -4.31 -12.11 -3.87
N TYR A 24 -3.08 -11.68 -4.09
CA TYR A 24 -2.42 -10.63 -3.33
C TYR A 24 -2.11 -9.47 -4.29
N GLY A 25 -2.81 -8.35 -4.14
CA GLY A 25 -2.84 -7.29 -5.15
C GLY A 25 -3.53 -7.77 -6.42
N GLU A 26 -2.74 -8.00 -7.48
CA GLU A 26 -3.20 -8.46 -8.80
C GLU A 26 -2.65 -9.84 -9.18
N LEU A 27 -1.82 -10.44 -8.32
CA LEU A 27 -1.19 -11.74 -8.57
C LEU A 27 -1.87 -12.85 -7.77
N GLU A 28 -2.01 -14.03 -8.37
CA GLU A 28 -2.49 -15.22 -7.67
C GLU A 28 -1.54 -15.62 -6.53
N LEU A 29 -2.09 -15.94 -5.38
CA LEU A 29 -1.32 -16.30 -4.20
C LEU A 29 -0.78 -17.74 -4.39
N PRO A 30 0.54 -17.96 -4.33
CA PRO A 30 1.09 -19.31 -4.43
C PRO A 30 0.70 -20.16 -3.22
N THR A 31 0.32 -21.40 -3.45
CA THR A 31 -0.07 -22.36 -2.40
C THR A 31 1.09 -22.81 -1.54
N ARG A 32 2.33 -22.76 -2.05
CA ARG A 32 3.56 -23.10 -1.32
C ARG A 32 3.54 -24.50 -0.69
N TYR A 33 3.04 -25.49 -1.43
CA TYR A 33 3.04 -26.89 -1.00
C TYR A 33 4.42 -27.43 -0.65
N GLU A 34 5.47 -26.87 -1.23
CA GLU A 34 6.86 -27.24 -0.96
C GLU A 34 7.29 -26.93 0.48
N LEU A 35 6.74 -25.87 1.08
CA LEU A 35 7.14 -25.40 2.41
C LEU A 35 6.19 -25.85 3.51
N PHE A 36 4.90 -25.94 3.17
CA PHE A 36 3.84 -26.32 4.10
C PHE A 36 2.74 -27.03 3.33
N ASN A 37 2.64 -28.35 3.48
CA ASN A 37 1.64 -29.16 2.80
C ASN A 37 0.58 -29.65 3.78
N MET A 38 -0.45 -28.84 3.99
CA MET A 38 -1.58 -29.20 4.86
C MET A 38 -2.79 -29.67 4.04
N SER A 39 -3.00 -29.09 2.87
CA SER A 39 -4.16 -29.38 2.00
C SER A 39 -3.72 -29.92 0.66
N LYS A 40 -4.42 -30.93 0.13
CA LYS A 40 -4.25 -31.42 -1.24
C LYS A 40 -5.11 -30.69 -2.27
N ASN A 41 -6.14 -29.95 -1.82
CA ASN A 41 -7.21 -29.41 -2.66
C ASN A 41 -7.18 -27.87 -2.79
N GLY A 42 -6.01 -27.26 -2.67
CA GLY A 42 -5.88 -25.80 -2.71
C GLY A 42 -6.22 -25.11 -1.40
N PHE A 43 -6.58 -23.84 -1.53
CA PHE A 43 -7.05 -22.99 -0.44
C PHE A 43 -8.53 -23.20 -0.16
N ASP A 44 -8.92 -23.05 1.10
CA ASP A 44 -10.32 -22.93 1.50
C ASP A 44 -10.46 -21.92 2.64
N TRP A 45 -11.67 -21.55 3.04
CA TRP A 45 -11.91 -20.59 4.13
C TRP A 45 -13.29 -20.77 4.79
N GLY A 46 -13.60 -20.02 5.85
CA GLY A 46 -14.88 -20.14 6.56
C GLY A 46 -14.99 -21.36 7.48
N HIS A 47 -13.87 -22.04 7.72
CA HIS A 47 -13.75 -23.20 8.61
C HIS A 47 -12.29 -23.36 9.09
N SER A 48 -12.04 -24.21 10.07
CA SER A 48 -10.69 -24.45 10.60
C SER A 48 -9.96 -25.68 10.00
N GLY A 49 -10.46 -26.20 8.88
CA GLY A 49 -9.89 -27.36 8.18
C GLY A 49 -8.57 -27.12 7.44
N PRO A 50 -8.01 -28.17 6.81
CA PRO A 50 -6.67 -28.13 6.19
C PRO A 50 -6.50 -27.08 5.08
N GLY A 51 -7.53 -26.86 4.24
CA GLY A 51 -7.50 -25.84 3.19
C GLY A 51 -7.42 -24.41 3.72
N ALA A 52 -8.08 -24.14 4.86
CA ALA A 52 -8.01 -22.85 5.53
C ALA A 52 -6.66 -22.63 6.21
N ARG A 53 -6.06 -23.70 6.74
CA ARG A 53 -4.71 -23.63 7.29
C ARG A 53 -3.64 -23.44 6.21
N GLN A 54 -3.83 -24.02 5.04
CA GLN A 54 -2.97 -23.78 3.87
C GLN A 54 -3.00 -22.31 3.42
N LEU A 55 -4.21 -21.73 3.39
CA LEU A 55 -4.42 -20.32 3.08
C LEU A 55 -3.77 -19.42 4.15
N ALA A 56 -4.01 -19.71 5.42
CA ALA A 56 -3.42 -19.00 6.55
C ALA A 56 -1.89 -18.91 6.44
N PHE A 57 -1.22 -20.07 6.26
CA PHE A 57 0.23 -20.13 6.09
C PHE A 57 0.70 -19.28 4.91
N SER A 58 0.02 -19.40 3.76
CA SER A 58 0.44 -18.70 2.54
C SER A 58 0.31 -17.17 2.67
N MET A 59 -0.73 -16.69 3.36
CA MET A 59 -0.91 -15.27 3.66
C MET A 59 0.14 -14.76 4.64
N LEU A 60 0.41 -15.51 5.71
CA LEU A 60 1.41 -15.14 6.71
C LEU A 60 2.82 -15.09 6.09
N TYR A 61 3.23 -16.15 5.38
CA TYR A 61 4.54 -16.21 4.72
C TYR A 61 4.71 -15.09 3.68
N GLN A 62 3.62 -14.62 3.05
CA GLN A 62 3.72 -13.49 2.11
C GLN A 62 4.19 -12.20 2.80
N LEU A 63 3.96 -12.06 4.10
CA LEU A 63 4.25 -10.87 4.90
C LEU A 63 5.33 -11.10 5.97
N SER A 64 5.74 -12.34 6.21
CA SER A 64 6.67 -12.72 7.28
C SER A 64 7.63 -13.83 6.85
N ASN A 65 8.32 -14.42 7.82
CA ASN A 65 9.26 -15.52 7.60
C ASN A 65 8.57 -16.88 7.74
N GLU A 66 9.24 -17.93 7.27
CA GLU A 66 8.71 -19.30 7.28
C GLU A 66 8.35 -19.80 8.69
N GLU A 67 9.22 -19.58 9.66
CA GLU A 67 9.04 -20.01 11.05
C GLU A 67 7.79 -19.40 11.66
N ILE A 68 7.67 -18.06 11.58
CA ILE A 68 6.51 -17.31 12.07
C ILE A 68 5.23 -17.78 11.36
N ALA A 69 5.29 -17.97 10.05
CA ALA A 69 4.15 -18.43 9.29
C ALA A 69 3.68 -19.82 9.72
N LYS A 70 4.59 -20.76 10.02
CA LYS A 70 4.26 -22.11 10.51
C LYS A 70 3.64 -22.07 11.89
N ASP A 71 4.25 -21.34 12.82
CA ASP A 71 3.82 -21.28 14.21
C ASP A 71 2.45 -20.59 14.34
N CYS A 72 2.26 -19.48 13.63
CA CYS A 72 1.02 -18.71 13.71
C CYS A 72 -0.10 -19.25 12.81
N ALA A 73 0.16 -20.17 11.87
CA ALA A 73 -0.85 -20.64 10.92
C ALA A 73 -2.10 -21.21 11.61
N SER A 74 -1.92 -22.02 12.66
CA SER A 74 -3.06 -22.65 13.35
C SER A 74 -3.94 -21.64 14.08
N LEU A 75 -3.33 -20.64 14.73
CA LEU A 75 -4.05 -19.57 15.42
C LEU A 75 -4.73 -18.64 14.42
N PHE A 76 -4.02 -18.18 13.39
CA PHE A 76 -4.56 -17.31 12.35
C PHE A 76 -5.75 -17.94 11.62
N THR A 77 -5.70 -19.25 11.40
CA THR A 77 -6.81 -19.99 10.79
C THR A 77 -8.07 -19.83 11.63
N THR A 78 -7.96 -20.02 12.94
CA THR A 78 -9.11 -19.99 13.86
C THR A 78 -9.60 -18.57 14.10
N ASP A 79 -8.71 -17.60 14.16
CA ASP A 79 -9.06 -16.21 14.50
C ASP A 79 -9.56 -15.38 13.32
N VAL A 80 -9.06 -15.66 12.11
CA VAL A 80 -9.29 -14.80 10.94
C VAL A 80 -9.91 -15.60 9.80
N VAL A 81 -9.24 -16.64 9.30
CA VAL A 81 -9.65 -17.35 8.08
C VAL A 81 -10.99 -18.09 8.26
N SER A 82 -11.24 -18.61 9.47
CA SER A 82 -12.50 -19.28 9.82
C SER A 82 -13.71 -18.34 9.74
N LYS A 83 -13.51 -17.02 9.88
CA LYS A 83 -14.56 -16.00 9.91
C LYS A 83 -14.93 -15.49 8.51
N PHE A 84 -14.23 -15.94 7.47
CA PHE A 84 -14.57 -15.62 6.09
C PHE A 84 -15.79 -16.44 5.65
N ASN A 85 -16.97 -15.99 6.06
CA ASN A 85 -18.23 -16.69 5.78
C ASN A 85 -18.79 -16.37 4.38
N ASN A 86 -18.29 -15.31 3.76
CA ASN A 86 -18.73 -14.86 2.46
C ASN A 86 -18.02 -15.59 1.33
N ARG A 87 -18.70 -15.66 0.19
CA ARG A 87 -18.13 -16.09 -1.09
C ARG A 87 -16.88 -15.29 -1.45
N ASP A 88 -16.94 -14.00 -1.16
CA ASP A 88 -15.89 -13.01 -1.43
C ASP A 88 -15.45 -12.32 -0.15
N TRP A 89 -14.15 -12.14 0.01
CA TRP A 89 -13.58 -11.42 1.14
C TRP A 89 -12.36 -10.63 0.72
N ILE A 90 -12.09 -9.57 1.48
CA ILE A 90 -10.94 -8.70 1.30
C ILE A 90 -10.35 -8.42 2.69
N ILE A 91 -9.04 -8.55 2.84
CA ILE A 91 -8.32 -8.19 4.06
C ILE A 91 -7.03 -7.47 3.68
N SER A 92 -6.70 -6.40 4.40
CA SER A 92 -5.50 -5.62 4.11
C SER A 92 -4.25 -6.32 4.64
N ALA A 93 -3.11 -6.14 3.95
CA ALA A 93 -1.83 -6.63 4.46
C ALA A 93 -1.50 -6.01 5.82
N SER A 94 -1.85 -4.73 6.02
CA SER A 94 -1.63 -4.01 7.27
C SER A 94 -2.36 -4.65 8.46
N ASP A 95 -3.59 -5.15 8.26
CA ASP A 95 -4.34 -5.80 9.34
C ASP A 95 -3.75 -7.16 9.72
N ILE A 96 -3.22 -7.90 8.74
CA ILE A 96 -2.53 -9.17 9.00
C ILE A 96 -1.20 -8.91 9.71
N VAL A 97 -0.43 -7.88 9.31
CA VAL A 97 0.81 -7.49 10.01
C VAL A 97 0.51 -7.13 11.46
N LYS A 98 -0.54 -6.32 11.72
CA LYS A 98 -0.98 -6.02 13.09
C LYS A 98 -1.32 -7.28 13.88
N TRP A 99 -2.02 -8.22 13.26
CA TRP A 99 -2.36 -9.49 13.89
C TRP A 99 -1.10 -10.32 14.21
N ILE A 100 -0.11 -10.34 13.32
CA ILE A 100 1.18 -11.01 13.55
C ILE A 100 1.90 -10.37 14.74
N SER A 101 1.98 -9.04 14.80
CA SER A 101 2.61 -8.33 15.92
C SER A 101 1.94 -8.62 17.28
N GLN A 102 0.65 -8.93 17.29
CA GLN A 102 -0.10 -9.24 18.51
C GLN A 102 0.02 -10.71 18.97
N ASN A 103 0.25 -11.64 18.03
CA ASN A 103 0.18 -13.08 18.29
C ASN A 103 1.51 -13.82 18.11
N SER A 104 2.50 -13.19 17.47
CA SER A 104 3.86 -13.72 17.49
C SER A 104 4.45 -13.47 18.87
N LYS A 105 5.14 -14.47 19.44
CA LYS A 105 5.94 -14.33 20.68
C LYS A 105 7.16 -13.43 20.49
N TYR A 106 7.08 -12.44 19.60
CA TYR A 106 8.19 -11.66 19.06
C TYR A 106 8.29 -10.33 19.78
N GLU A 107 8.57 -10.40 21.08
CA GLU A 107 8.97 -9.23 21.87
C GLU A 107 10.49 -9.01 21.88
N GLU A 108 11.30 -9.90 21.27
CA GLU A 108 12.77 -9.83 21.39
C GLU A 108 13.53 -9.23 20.18
N LEU A 109 12.93 -9.11 18.99
CA LEU A 109 13.64 -8.56 17.80
C LEU A 109 13.35 -7.09 17.49
N GLN A 110 12.49 -6.45 18.29
CA GLN A 110 12.35 -4.99 18.33
C GLN A 110 13.26 -4.34 19.40
N VAL A 111 13.86 -5.13 20.29
CA VAL A 111 14.78 -4.63 21.33
C VAL A 111 16.17 -4.39 20.74
N VAL A 112 16.68 -5.27 19.88
CA VAL A 112 18.02 -5.13 19.27
C VAL A 112 18.11 -3.90 18.36
N LYS A 113 17.09 -3.64 17.53
CA LYS A 113 17.04 -2.43 16.67
C LYS A 113 16.85 -1.13 17.45
N LYS A 114 16.33 -1.19 18.68
CA LYS A 114 16.13 -0.01 19.54
C LYS A 114 17.37 0.30 20.39
N ILE A 115 18.26 -0.67 20.58
CA ILE A 115 19.55 -0.52 21.26
C ILE A 115 20.60 0.06 20.29
N GLU A 116 20.65 -0.43 19.05
CA GLU A 116 21.62 0.02 18.04
C GLU A 116 21.44 1.50 17.62
N VAL A 117 20.21 2.02 17.71
CA VAL A 117 19.91 3.45 17.43
C VAL A 117 20.27 4.34 18.63
N LYS A 118 20.23 3.81 19.86
CA LYS A 118 20.59 4.57 21.06
C LYS A 118 22.09 4.78 21.21
N GLU A 119 22.91 3.81 20.83
CA GLU A 119 24.37 3.91 20.94
C GLU A 119 24.98 4.92 19.95
N ILE A 120 24.32 5.18 18.81
CA ILE A 120 24.79 6.15 17.81
C ILE A 120 24.48 7.60 18.24
N GLU A 121 23.45 7.82 19.07
CA GLU A 121 23.02 9.16 19.49
C GLU A 121 23.84 9.74 20.66
N GLU A 122 24.63 8.92 21.38
CA GLU A 122 25.36 9.36 22.58
C GLU A 122 26.79 9.89 22.32
N GLU A 123 27.36 9.75 21.12
CA GLU A 123 28.81 9.99 20.91
C GLU A 123 29.20 11.27 20.15
N VAL A 124 28.29 12.24 19.93
CA VAL A 124 28.68 13.56 19.39
C VAL A 124 28.17 14.69 20.26
N GLN A 125 28.94 14.98 21.32
CA GLN A 125 28.85 16.23 22.08
C GLN A 125 29.54 17.38 21.33
N GLU A 126 28.84 18.52 21.35
CA GLU A 126 29.07 19.83 20.70
C GLU A 126 30.49 20.43 20.84
N PRO A 127 30.81 21.48 20.06
CA PRO A 127 30.63 22.82 20.65
C PRO A 127 29.84 23.79 19.78
N LYS A 128 29.06 24.60 20.51
CA LYS A 128 28.24 25.75 20.13
C LYS A 128 29.10 26.91 19.62
N GLU A 129 28.65 27.55 18.54
CA GLU A 129 28.54 29.02 18.44
C GLU A 129 27.71 29.45 17.22
N ASP A 130 26.91 30.49 17.43
CA ASP A 130 26.28 31.41 16.47
C ASP A 130 24.96 31.06 15.75
N VAL A 131 23.88 31.27 16.52
CA VAL A 131 22.88 32.34 16.29
C VAL A 131 21.90 32.23 15.10
N GLN A 132 20.64 32.03 15.51
CA GLN A 132 19.39 32.61 15.00
C GLN A 132 18.47 31.75 14.13
N ASP A 133 17.26 31.61 14.68
CA ASP A 133 15.96 31.32 14.07
C ASP A 133 15.36 29.91 14.28
N ILE A 134 14.13 29.98 14.79
CA ILE A 134 13.04 28.99 14.80
C ILE A 134 12.85 28.17 16.09
N GLN A 135 12.45 28.87 17.16
CA GLN A 135 11.45 28.45 18.17
C GLN A 135 10.78 29.78 18.59
N ASP A 136 9.49 30.08 18.45
CA ASP A 136 8.23 29.34 18.49
C ASP A 136 7.20 30.08 17.61
N ILE A 137 6.16 29.41 17.14
CA ILE A 137 4.76 29.90 17.19
C ILE A 137 3.86 28.68 16.93
N LEU A 138 3.47 28.08 18.04
CA LEU A 138 2.18 27.40 18.18
C LEU A 138 1.06 28.42 17.98
N VAL A 139 0.08 28.07 17.15
CA VAL A 139 -1.36 28.39 17.36
C VAL A 139 -1.80 29.86 17.09
N LEU A 140 -2.91 29.96 16.34
CA LEU A 140 -3.79 31.13 16.07
C LEU A 140 -3.34 32.16 15.01
N LYS A 141 -3.93 32.05 13.80
CA LYS A 141 -4.89 33.07 13.34
C LYS A 141 -5.78 32.56 12.20
N SER A 142 -7.05 32.40 12.56
CA SER A 142 -8.20 32.53 11.67
C SER A 142 -8.35 33.98 11.19
N GLN A 143 -9.03 34.14 10.04
CA GLN A 143 -9.60 35.38 9.47
C GLN A 143 -8.61 36.27 8.69
N LYS A 144 -8.89 36.78 7.48
CA LYS A 144 -10.13 36.91 6.69
C LYS A 144 -9.78 37.36 5.24
N LEU A 145 -10.52 36.81 4.28
CA LEU A 145 -11.07 37.43 3.05
C LEU A 145 -10.25 38.44 2.22
N LYS A 146 -9.93 38.04 0.97
CA LYS A 146 -10.11 38.76 -0.33
C LYS A 146 -9.12 38.13 -1.35
N LYS A 147 -9.47 37.61 -2.52
CA LYS A 147 -10.62 37.79 -3.43
C LYS A 147 -10.98 36.43 -4.07
N SER A 148 -12.25 36.26 -4.40
CA SER A 148 -12.78 35.22 -5.28
C SER A 148 -11.83 34.93 -6.45
N LYS A 149 -11.13 33.80 -6.41
CA LYS A 149 -10.57 33.22 -7.64
C LYS A 149 -11.77 32.60 -8.38
N PRO A 150 -11.97 32.91 -9.66
CA PRO A 150 -13.11 32.39 -10.42
C PRO A 150 -13.07 30.87 -10.31
N LYS A 151 -14.24 30.22 -10.14
CA LYS A 151 -14.38 28.76 -10.04
C LYS A 151 -13.45 28.08 -11.07
N THR A 152 -12.27 27.68 -10.65
CA THR A 152 -11.30 27.05 -11.53
C THR A 152 -11.82 25.65 -11.77
N ASN A 153 -11.87 25.31 -13.04
CA ASN A 153 -12.37 24.03 -13.46
C ASN A 153 -11.34 22.97 -13.07
N VAL A 154 -11.77 21.95 -12.34
CA VAL A 154 -10.92 20.86 -11.82
C VAL A 154 -10.09 20.23 -12.94
N VAL A 155 -10.65 20.08 -14.14
CA VAL A 155 -9.94 19.52 -15.30
C VAL A 155 -8.78 20.41 -15.75
N LYS A 156 -8.91 21.73 -15.65
CA LYS A 156 -7.83 22.66 -16.02
C LYS A 156 -6.69 22.60 -15.02
N GLU A 157 -7.00 22.54 -13.72
CA GLU A 157 -5.99 22.41 -12.67
C GLU A 157 -5.16 21.13 -12.86
N ILE A 158 -5.81 20.01 -13.20
CA ILE A 158 -5.14 18.74 -13.48
C ILE A 158 -4.26 18.84 -14.73
N CYS A 159 -4.74 19.48 -15.78
CA CYS A 159 -3.96 19.70 -17.01
C CYS A 159 -2.72 20.57 -16.73
N ASP A 160 -2.86 21.59 -15.88
CA ASP A 160 -1.76 22.47 -15.48
C ASP A 160 -0.73 21.76 -14.59
N GLU A 161 -1.17 20.96 -13.61
CA GLU A 161 -0.28 20.17 -12.73
C GLU A 161 0.53 19.15 -13.52
N LEU A 162 -0.11 18.44 -14.46
CA LEU A 162 0.51 17.42 -15.29
C LEU A 162 1.24 18.00 -16.51
N LYS A 163 1.09 19.30 -16.80
CA LYS A 163 1.57 19.96 -18.02
C LYS A 163 1.12 19.22 -19.30
N ILE A 164 -0.11 18.71 -19.31
CA ILE A 164 -0.71 18.00 -20.44
C ILE A 164 -1.93 18.73 -20.98
N THR A 165 -2.27 18.46 -22.23
CA THR A 165 -3.50 18.99 -22.86
C THR A 165 -4.72 18.12 -22.55
N GLN A 166 -5.93 18.66 -22.70
CA GLN A 166 -7.18 17.89 -22.53
C GLN A 166 -7.27 16.69 -23.48
N LYS A 167 -6.73 16.83 -24.69
CA LYS A 167 -6.63 15.76 -25.69
C LYS A 167 -5.67 14.64 -25.26
N GLN A 168 -4.56 15.00 -24.62
CA GLN A 168 -3.65 14.00 -24.06
C GLN A 168 -4.28 13.30 -22.86
N LEU A 169 -4.97 14.04 -21.99
CA LEU A 169 -5.69 13.47 -20.86
C LEU A 169 -6.77 12.48 -21.34
N SER A 170 -7.50 12.80 -22.41
CA SER A 170 -8.50 11.90 -22.99
C SER A 170 -7.87 10.65 -23.59
N ALA A 171 -6.73 10.78 -24.27
CA ALA A 171 -5.97 9.64 -24.78
C ALA A 171 -5.41 8.74 -23.66
N ILE A 172 -4.91 9.33 -22.58
CA ILE A 172 -4.37 8.60 -21.42
C ILE A 172 -5.48 7.83 -20.69
N LEU A 173 -6.66 8.44 -20.54
CA LEU A 173 -7.78 7.81 -19.85
C LEU A 173 -8.59 6.87 -20.76
N GLU A 174 -8.28 6.82 -22.06
CA GLU A 174 -9.05 6.08 -23.08
C GLU A 174 -10.53 6.49 -23.16
N ILE A 175 -10.80 7.79 -23.01
CA ILE A 175 -12.16 8.36 -23.01
C ILE A 175 -12.29 9.31 -24.21
N PRO A 176 -13.47 9.43 -24.85
CA PRO A 176 -13.70 10.44 -25.87
C PRO A 176 -13.36 11.87 -25.39
N GLU A 177 -12.72 12.67 -26.24
CA GLU A 177 -12.32 14.05 -25.94
C GLU A 177 -13.51 14.90 -25.46
N GLY A 178 -14.68 14.73 -26.10
CA GLY A 178 -15.91 15.41 -25.72
C GLY A 178 -16.36 15.14 -24.27
N THR A 179 -15.99 14.01 -23.68
CA THR A 179 -16.28 13.69 -22.28
C THR A 179 -15.42 14.52 -21.34
N VAL A 180 -14.12 14.63 -21.61
CA VAL A 180 -13.19 15.47 -20.83
C VAL A 180 -13.56 16.94 -20.97
N SER A 181 -13.95 17.39 -22.17
CA SER A 181 -14.52 18.72 -22.39
C SER A 181 -15.83 18.93 -21.64
N SER A 182 -16.72 17.92 -21.59
CA SER A 182 -17.95 18.02 -20.80
C SER A 182 -17.68 18.13 -19.31
N TRP A 183 -16.70 17.40 -18.77
CA TRP A 183 -16.29 17.53 -17.37
C TRP A 183 -15.73 18.92 -17.08
N ALA A 184 -14.98 19.45 -18.04
CA ALA A 184 -14.44 20.79 -17.96
C ALA A 184 -15.55 21.87 -17.92
N VAL A 185 -16.58 21.73 -18.75
CA VAL A 185 -17.70 22.69 -18.79
C VAL A 185 -18.60 22.56 -17.56
N LYS A 186 -18.95 21.33 -17.16
CA LYS A 186 -19.85 21.07 -16.02
C LYS A 186 -19.15 21.19 -14.66
N ASN A 187 -17.81 21.24 -14.65
CA ASN A 187 -16.97 21.19 -13.46
C ASN A 187 -17.28 19.99 -12.54
N GLU A 188 -17.66 18.86 -13.15
CA GLU A 188 -18.03 17.64 -12.46
C GLU A 188 -17.32 16.47 -13.12
N ILE A 189 -16.55 15.74 -12.31
CA ILE A 189 -15.83 14.54 -12.74
C ILE A 189 -16.45 13.35 -12.00
N PRO A 190 -16.89 12.28 -12.71
CA PRO A 190 -17.35 11.06 -12.09
C PRO A 190 -16.31 10.47 -11.12
N ARG A 191 -16.77 9.78 -10.07
CA ARG A 191 -15.88 9.19 -9.03
C ARG A 191 -14.75 8.35 -9.62
N LEU A 192 -15.07 7.56 -10.65
CA LEU A 192 -14.09 6.72 -11.35
C LEU A 192 -13.03 7.57 -12.08
N GLY A 193 -13.45 8.60 -12.80
CA GLY A 193 -12.53 9.54 -13.48
C GLY A 193 -11.61 10.25 -12.49
N LYS A 194 -12.14 10.67 -11.34
CA LYS A 194 -11.32 11.28 -10.27
C LYS A 194 -10.26 10.31 -9.75
N LYS A 195 -10.62 9.05 -9.52
CA LYS A 195 -9.67 8.02 -9.05
C LYS A 195 -8.63 7.64 -10.11
N ALA A 196 -9.02 7.59 -11.38
CA ALA A 196 -8.08 7.32 -12.48
C ALA A 196 -7.02 8.43 -12.59
N ILE A 197 -7.44 9.69 -12.49
CA ILE A 197 -6.53 10.84 -12.52
C ILE A 197 -5.59 10.84 -11.31
N GLU A 198 -6.13 10.61 -10.10
CA GLU A 198 -5.33 10.50 -8.86
C GLU A 198 -4.25 9.41 -8.99
N PHE A 199 -4.63 8.25 -9.54
CA PHE A 199 -3.72 7.16 -9.81
C PHE A 199 -2.63 7.53 -10.82
N TYR A 200 -2.99 8.24 -11.90
CA TYR A 200 -2.02 8.70 -12.90
C TYR A 200 -1.01 9.69 -12.33
N ILE A 201 -1.47 10.68 -11.56
CA ILE A 201 -0.60 11.65 -10.86
C ILE A 201 0.37 10.91 -9.94
N GLN A 202 -0.12 9.96 -9.15
CA GLN A 202 0.73 9.16 -8.27
C GLN A 202 1.74 8.32 -9.05
N SER A 203 1.34 7.74 -10.18
CA SER A 203 2.23 6.98 -11.05
C SER A 203 3.37 7.84 -11.61
N GLN A 204 3.08 9.07 -12.04
CA GLN A 204 4.11 10.01 -12.53
C GLN A 204 5.11 10.38 -11.43
N LYS A 205 4.63 10.68 -10.21
CA LYS A 205 5.49 10.96 -9.05
C LYS A 205 6.39 9.76 -8.72
N ASN A 206 5.83 8.55 -8.76
CA ASN A 206 6.61 7.33 -8.54
C ASN A 206 7.69 7.13 -9.62
N GLN A 207 7.40 7.45 -10.88
CA GLN A 207 8.40 7.37 -11.96
C GLN A 207 9.56 8.35 -11.74
N GLN A 208 9.29 9.59 -11.33
CA GLN A 208 10.33 10.59 -11.01
C GLN A 208 11.24 10.13 -9.86
N ILE A 209 10.66 9.49 -8.83
CA ILE A 209 11.41 8.92 -7.73
C ILE A 209 12.35 7.82 -8.24
N ILE A 210 11.85 6.90 -9.06
CA ILE A 210 12.65 5.81 -9.65
C ILE A 210 13.77 6.36 -10.52
N GLU A 211 13.49 7.37 -11.35
CA GLU A 211 14.49 8.03 -12.19
C GLU A 211 15.59 8.72 -11.37
N SER A 212 15.20 9.39 -10.28
CA SER A 212 16.16 9.99 -9.33
C SER A 212 17.07 8.93 -8.70
N TYR A 213 16.51 7.79 -8.27
CA TYR A 213 17.31 6.67 -7.75
C TYR A 213 18.24 6.08 -8.80
N LYS A 214 17.78 5.87 -10.03
CA LYS A 214 18.61 5.38 -11.14
C LYS A 214 19.76 6.33 -11.43
N SER A 215 19.49 7.64 -11.47
CA SER A 215 20.50 8.68 -11.64
C SER A 215 21.57 8.59 -10.54
N PHE A 216 21.15 8.48 -9.28
CA PHE A 216 22.06 8.33 -8.15
C PHE A 216 22.93 7.05 -8.26
N VAL A 217 22.33 5.90 -8.58
CA VAL A 217 23.07 4.65 -8.78
C VAL A 217 24.08 4.78 -9.92
N ASN A 218 23.73 5.45 -11.02
CA ASN A 218 24.64 5.69 -12.13
C ASN A 218 25.83 6.58 -11.71
N LEU A 219 25.61 7.59 -10.86
CA LEU A 219 26.66 8.44 -10.32
C LEU A 219 27.60 7.69 -9.38
N LEU A 220 27.11 6.69 -8.64
CA LEU A 220 27.93 5.84 -7.78
C LEU A 220 28.73 4.77 -8.55
N ASN A 221 28.28 4.41 -9.74
CA ASN A 221 28.94 3.41 -10.60
C ASN A 221 29.94 4.05 -11.60
N VAL A 222 30.36 5.29 -11.37
CA VAL A 222 31.44 5.92 -12.15
C VAL A 222 32.77 5.22 -11.79
N PRO A 223 33.51 4.68 -12.78
CA PRO A 223 34.74 3.93 -12.54
C PRO A 223 35.90 4.77 -12.01
#